data_AF-A0A4C1T7I5-F1
#
_entry.id   AF-A0A4C1T7I5-F1
#
_cell.length_a   1.000
_cell.length_b   1.000
_cell.length_c   1.000
_cell.angle_alpha   90.00
_cell.angle_beta   90.00
_cell.angle_gamma   90.00
#
_symmetry.space_group_name_H-M   'P 1'
#
loop_
_entity.id
_entity.type
_entity.pdbx_description
1 polymer ?
#
loop_
_entity_poly.entity_id
_entity_poly.type
_entity_poly.pdbx_seq_one_letter_code
_entity_poly.pdbx_strand_id
1 'polypeptide(L)'
;MSSGDYVPLNEGSEAHWEVVERMLFLYAKLNPGQGYVQGMNEIIGPIYHTFAIDPNKEFRQYAEADCFFCFTNLMAEIRDFFIRTLDEAESGINYMMGKLCDCVKKTDPEIWNHLEMQELKPQYYSF
;
A
#
# COMPACT_ATOMS: atom_id res chain seq x y z
N MET A 1 25.33 26.55 -1.40
CA MET A 1 25.83 25.61 -2.42
C MET A 1 26.20 24.35 -1.66
N SER A 2 25.59 23.19 -1.82
CA SER A 2 24.81 22.62 -2.92
C SER A 2 23.54 21.93 -2.38
N SER A 3 22.58 21.78 -3.27
CA SER A 3 21.35 21.02 -3.22
C SER A 3 21.55 19.59 -2.70
N GLY A 4 20.48 18.85 -2.43
CA GLY A 4 20.50 17.45 -2.00
C GLY A 4 21.18 16.50 -3.00
N ASP A 5 22.51 16.56 -3.04
CA ASP A 5 23.34 15.74 -3.90
C ASP A 5 23.26 14.28 -3.40
N TYR A 6 22.67 13.44 -4.25
CA TYR A 6 22.58 12.00 -4.06
C TYR A 6 24.00 11.44 -3.87
N VAL A 7 24.33 10.99 -2.66
CA VAL A 7 25.59 10.31 -2.40
C VAL A 7 25.47 8.91 -3.00
N PRO A 8 26.27 8.55 -4.02
CA PRO A 8 26.23 7.22 -4.59
C PRO A 8 26.53 6.19 -3.51
N LEU A 9 25.76 5.09 -3.49
CA LEU A 9 26.05 3.98 -2.62
C LEU A 9 27.41 3.36 -2.99
N ASN A 10 28.05 2.74 -2.00
CA ASN A 10 29.28 1.99 -2.24
C ASN A 10 29.04 0.91 -3.30
N GLU A 11 30.05 0.62 -4.10
CA GLU A 11 29.99 -0.42 -5.11
C GLU A 11 29.59 -1.77 -4.47
N GLY A 12 28.52 -2.40 -4.99
CA GLY A 12 27.92 -3.61 -4.45
C GLY A 12 26.85 -3.40 -3.37
N SER A 13 26.49 -2.17 -3.03
CA SER A 13 25.36 -1.84 -2.17
C SER A 13 24.13 -1.47 -3.01
N GLU A 14 22.97 -2.02 -2.66
CA GLU A 14 21.68 -1.71 -3.30
C GLU A 14 20.90 -0.71 -2.45
N ALA A 15 20.16 0.18 -3.12
CA ALA A 15 19.23 1.06 -2.42
C ALA A 15 17.94 0.30 -2.11
N HIS A 16 17.34 0.57 -0.95
CA HIS A 16 16.07 -0.06 -0.55
C HIS A 16 14.94 0.15 -1.57
N TRP A 17 14.93 1.29 -2.28
CA TRP A 17 13.94 1.55 -3.32
C TRP A 17 14.10 0.65 -4.54
N GLU A 18 15.33 0.24 -4.90
CA GLU A 18 15.61 -0.70 -6.01
C GLU A 18 15.08 -2.10 -5.67
N VAL A 19 15.27 -2.52 -4.41
CA VAL A 19 14.75 -3.81 -3.90
C VAL A 19 13.22 -3.82 -3.94
N VAL A 20 12.58 -2.75 -3.48
CA VAL A 20 11.12 -2.60 -3.51
C VAL A 20 10.58 -2.55 -4.94
N GLU A 21 11.21 -1.79 -5.83
CA GLU A 21 10.83 -1.72 -7.25
C GLU A 21 10.87 -3.10 -7.90
N ARG A 22 11.92 -3.87 -7.67
CA ARG A 22 12.08 -5.23 -8.20
C ARG A 22 10.99 -6.18 -7.70
N MET A 23 10.67 -6.14 -6.40
CA MET A 23 9.58 -6.94 -5.84
C MET A 23 8.22 -6.57 -6.46
N LEU A 24 7.91 -5.28 -6.59
CA LEU A 24 6.66 -4.82 -7.21
C LEU A 24 6.59 -5.18 -8.70
N PHE A 25 7.71 -5.07 -9.41
CA PHE A 25 7.81 -5.49 -10.80
C PHE A 25 7.53 -6.99 -10.96
N LEU A 26 8.16 -7.84 -10.14
CA LEU A 26 7.91 -9.28 -10.14
C LEU A 26 6.45 -9.60 -9.81
N TYR A 27 5.89 -8.97 -8.79
CA TYR A 27 4.48 -9.16 -8.43
C TYR A 27 3.56 -8.83 -9.61
N ALA A 28 3.76 -7.68 -10.26
CA ALA A 28 2.95 -7.26 -11.40
C ALA A 28 3.07 -8.21 -12.60
N LYS A 29 4.27 -8.78 -12.84
CA LYS A 29 4.48 -9.77 -13.90
C LYS A 29 3.81 -11.12 -13.60
N LEU A 30 3.79 -11.53 -12.34
CA LEU A 30 3.12 -12.77 -11.92
C LEU A 30 1.60 -12.63 -11.84
N ASN A 31 1.07 -11.41 -11.69
CA ASN A 31 -0.36 -11.14 -11.53
C ASN A 31 -0.89 -10.21 -12.64
N PRO A 32 -0.88 -10.60 -13.92
CA PRO A 32 -1.22 -9.71 -15.04
C PRO A 32 -2.68 -9.22 -15.04
N GLY A 33 -3.59 -9.91 -14.33
CA GLY A 33 -4.98 -9.47 -14.17
C GLY A 33 -5.15 -8.26 -13.25
N GLN A 34 -4.16 -7.98 -12.40
CA GLN A 34 -4.11 -6.81 -11.52
C GLN A 34 -3.02 -5.83 -11.94
N GLY A 35 -1.81 -6.34 -12.21
CA GLY A 35 -0.63 -5.53 -12.49
C GLY A 35 -0.15 -4.76 -11.25
N TYR A 36 0.56 -3.67 -11.50
CA TYR A 36 0.91 -2.70 -10.46
C TYR A 36 -0.14 -1.58 -10.42
N VAL A 37 -0.53 -1.19 -9.21
CA VAL A 37 -1.43 -0.06 -8.95
C VAL A 37 -0.74 0.86 -7.94
N GLN A 38 -0.80 2.17 -8.20
CA GLN A 38 -0.26 3.18 -7.29
C GLN A 38 -0.87 3.00 -5.89
N GLY A 39 -0.04 3.04 -4.86
CA GLY A 39 -0.42 2.73 -3.46
C GLY A 39 0.11 1.37 -2.99
N MET A 40 0.37 0.41 -3.90
CA MET A 40 1.02 -0.86 -3.52
C MET A 40 2.43 -0.65 -2.95
N ASN A 41 3.12 0.39 -3.40
CA ASN A 41 4.42 0.81 -2.87
C ASN A 41 4.35 1.23 -1.39
N GLU A 42 3.23 1.84 -0.96
CA GLU A 42 3.00 2.23 0.44
C GLU A 42 2.73 1.00 1.31
N ILE A 43 2.15 -0.06 0.75
CA ILE A 43 1.87 -1.32 1.47
C ILE A 43 3.15 -2.15 1.65
N ILE A 44 3.96 -2.30 0.61
CA ILE A 44 5.18 -3.13 0.68
C ILE A 44 6.27 -2.49 1.54
N GLY A 45 6.31 -1.15 1.62
CA GLY A 45 7.33 -0.40 2.36
C GLY A 45 7.46 -0.81 3.83
N PRO A 46 6.39 -0.76 4.64
CA PRO A 46 6.42 -1.18 6.04
C PRO A 46 6.77 -2.67 6.23
N ILE A 47 6.29 -3.54 5.34
CA ILE A 47 6.59 -4.97 5.37
C ILE A 47 8.10 -5.18 5.17
N TYR A 48 8.65 -4.59 4.10
CA TYR A 48 10.06 -4.70 3.78
C TYR A 48 10.92 -4.08 4.88
N HIS A 49 10.56 -2.89 5.37
CA HIS A 49 11.28 -2.23 6.45
C HIS A 49 11.40 -3.14 7.67
N THR A 50 10.30 -3.76 8.08
CA THR A 50 10.26 -4.68 9.24
C THR A 50 11.29 -5.80 9.10
N PHE A 51 11.37 -6.44 7.93
CA PHE A 51 12.37 -7.51 7.70
C PHE A 51 13.79 -6.96 7.52
N ALA A 52 13.95 -5.82 6.85
CA ALA A 52 15.24 -5.22 6.56
C ALA A 52 15.95 -4.68 7.82
N ILE A 53 15.22 -4.38 8.88
CA ILE A 53 15.78 -3.94 10.17
C ILE A 53 15.87 -5.05 11.22
N ASP A 54 15.63 -6.31 10.86
CA ASP A 54 15.65 -7.43 11.81
C ASP A 54 16.94 -7.41 12.65
N PRO A 55 16.87 -7.50 13.99
CA PRO A 55 18.05 -7.44 14.85
C PRO A 55 19.05 -8.57 14.54
N ASN A 56 18.57 -9.72 14.08
CA ASN A 56 19.39 -10.83 13.62
C ASN A 56 19.86 -10.59 12.17
N LYS A 57 21.17 -10.42 12.00
CA LYS A 57 21.78 -10.21 10.68
C LYS A 57 21.55 -11.38 9.73
N GLU A 58 21.43 -12.60 10.23
CA GLU A 58 21.16 -13.78 9.43
C GLU A 58 19.73 -13.78 8.88
N PHE A 59 18.78 -13.11 9.53
CA PHE A 59 17.41 -13.02 9.01
C PHE A 59 17.29 -11.91 7.97
N ARG A 60 18.05 -10.82 8.11
CA ARG A 60 18.06 -9.72 7.13
C ARG A 60 18.43 -10.15 5.72
N GLN A 61 19.22 -11.21 5.55
CA GLN A 61 19.57 -11.72 4.22
C GLN A 61 18.35 -12.28 3.45
N TYR A 62 17.26 -12.61 4.15
CA TYR A 62 16.01 -13.12 3.57
C TYR A 62 14.93 -12.04 3.41
N ALA A 63 15.22 -10.79 3.79
CA ALA A 63 14.21 -9.73 3.89
C ALA A 63 13.45 -9.47 2.59
N GLU A 64 14.11 -9.53 1.42
CA GLU A 64 13.43 -9.37 0.13
C GLU A 64 12.46 -10.53 -0.14
N ALA A 65 12.89 -11.77 0.03
CA ALA A 65 12.06 -12.94 -0.23
C ALA A 65 10.87 -13.01 0.74
N ASP A 66 11.13 -12.84 2.03
CA ASP A 66 10.08 -12.86 3.07
C ASP A 66 9.08 -11.73 2.85
N CYS A 67 9.56 -10.53 2.54
CA CYS A 67 8.70 -9.41 2.18
C CYS A 67 7.83 -9.73 0.96
N PHE A 68 8.41 -10.28 -0.11
CA PHE A 68 7.68 -10.60 -1.34
C PHE A 68 6.53 -11.58 -1.08
N PHE A 69 6.75 -12.64 -0.30
CA PHE A 69 5.70 -13.61 0.03
C PHE A 69 4.65 -13.03 0.98
N CYS A 70 5.05 -12.31 2.02
CA CYS A 70 4.12 -11.63 2.92
C CYS A 70 3.26 -10.61 2.17
N PHE A 71 3.87 -9.81 1.30
CA PHE A 71 3.18 -8.87 0.43
C PHE A 71 2.21 -9.58 -0.51
N THR A 72 2.63 -10.68 -1.16
CA THR A 72 1.77 -11.43 -2.07
C THR A 72 0.54 -12.00 -1.35
N ASN A 73 0.71 -12.54 -0.15
CA ASN A 73 -0.38 -13.06 0.67
C ASN A 73 -1.35 -11.96 1.10
N LEU A 74 -0.83 -10.83 1.59
CA LEU A 74 -1.67 -9.69 1.96
C LEU A 74 -2.45 -9.16 0.74
N MET A 75 -1.78 -8.99 -0.39
CA MET A 75 -2.42 -8.53 -1.62
C MET A 75 -3.52 -9.48 -2.10
N ALA A 76 -3.41 -10.79 -1.86
CA ALA A 76 -4.48 -11.73 -2.20
C ALA A 76 -5.78 -11.46 -1.39
N GLU A 77 -5.66 -10.95 -0.17
CA GLU A 77 -6.79 -10.60 0.70
C GLU A 77 -7.39 -9.23 0.36
N ILE A 78 -6.56 -8.26 -0.03
CA ILE A 78 -6.98 -6.87 -0.26
C ILE A 78 -7.07 -6.47 -1.75
N ARG A 79 -6.91 -7.41 -2.69
CA ARG A 79 -6.88 -7.15 -4.14
C ARG A 79 -8.10 -6.38 -4.66
N ASP A 80 -9.25 -6.56 -4.01
CA ASP A 80 -10.52 -5.97 -4.42
C ASP A 80 -10.50 -4.44 -4.27
N PHE A 81 -9.59 -3.89 -3.46
CA PHE A 81 -9.36 -2.44 -3.36
C PHE A 81 -8.55 -1.87 -4.53
N PHE A 82 -7.81 -2.71 -5.26
CA PHE A 82 -6.88 -2.29 -6.31
C PHE A 82 -7.38 -2.62 -7.72
N ILE A 83 -8.41 -3.43 -7.85
CA ILE A 83 -8.96 -3.84 -9.14
C ILE A 83 -10.27 -3.08 -9.36
N ARG A 84 -10.25 -2.12 -10.30
CA ARG A 84 -11.40 -1.27 -10.64
C ARG A 84 -12.69 -2.04 -10.95
N THR A 85 -12.60 -3.25 -11.51
CA THR A 85 -13.81 -4.08 -11.78
C THR A 85 -14.43 -4.67 -10.51
N LEU A 86 -13.78 -4.53 -9.36
CA LEU A 86 -14.20 -5.03 -8.06
C LEU A 86 -14.58 -3.89 -7.09
N ASP A 87 -14.57 -2.63 -7.53
CA ASP A 87 -14.89 -1.48 -6.67
C ASP A 87 -16.28 -1.60 -6.02
N GLU A 88 -17.25 -2.21 -6.72
CA GLU A 88 -18.63 -2.45 -6.24
C GLU A 88 -18.83 -3.80 -5.55
N ALA A 89 -17.79 -4.63 -5.41
CA ALA A 89 -17.88 -5.89 -4.67
C ALA A 89 -18.15 -5.63 -3.18
N GLU A 90 -18.66 -6.64 -2.46
CA GLU A 90 -18.86 -6.57 -1.00
C GLU A 90 -17.56 -6.37 -0.20
N SER A 91 -16.42 -6.68 -0.82
CA SER A 91 -15.06 -6.42 -0.33
C SER A 91 -14.37 -5.30 -1.09
N GLY A 92 -15.08 -4.61 -1.97
CA GLY A 92 -14.57 -3.52 -2.79
C GLY A 92 -14.46 -2.20 -2.03
N ILE A 93 -13.78 -1.24 -2.65
CA ILE A 93 -13.49 0.05 -2.02
C ILE A 93 -14.75 0.87 -1.77
N ASN A 94 -15.74 0.84 -2.66
CA ASN A 94 -16.99 1.60 -2.46
C ASN A 94 -17.80 1.05 -1.28
N TYR A 95 -17.81 -0.27 -1.10
CA TYR A 95 -18.48 -0.88 0.05
C TYR A 95 -17.81 -0.46 1.37
N MET A 96 -16.49 -0.50 1.43
CA MET A 96 -15.75 -0.07 2.63
C MET A 96 -15.94 1.42 2.92
N MET A 97 -15.96 2.28 1.89
CA MET A 97 -16.31 3.70 2.04
C MET A 97 -17.72 3.89 2.58
N GLY A 98 -18.70 3.11 2.11
CA GLY A 98 -20.06 3.12 2.65
C GLY A 98 -20.11 2.78 4.14
N LYS A 99 -19.38 1.74 4.57
CA LYS A 99 -19.27 1.38 6.00
C LYS A 99 -18.66 2.49 6.84
N LEU A 100 -17.64 3.18 6.33
CA LEU A 100 -17.05 4.33 7.01
C LEU A 100 -18.10 5.44 7.16
N CYS A 101 -18.83 5.77 6.10
CA CYS A 101 -19.88 6.78 6.12
C CYS A 101 -20.97 6.48 7.15
N ASP A 102 -21.46 5.24 7.16
CA ASP A 102 -22.47 4.79 8.12
C ASP A 102 -21.94 4.85 9.56
N CYS A 103 -20.67 4.52 9.77
CA CYS A 103 -20.01 4.61 11.07
C CYS A 103 -19.92 6.06 11.56
N VAL A 104 -19.47 6.99 10.71
CA VAL A 104 -19.38 8.43 11.03
C VAL A 104 -20.77 8.97 11.34
N LYS A 105 -21.76 8.70 10.48
CA LYS A 105 -23.15 9.13 10.68
C LYS A 105 -23.74 8.64 12.00
N LYS A 106 -23.40 7.42 12.42
CA LYS A 106 -23.89 6.83 13.68
C LYS A 106 -23.16 7.37 14.90
N THR A 107 -21.85 7.59 14.80
CA THR A 107 -20.98 7.89 15.94
C THR A 107 -20.86 9.39 16.18
N ASP A 108 -20.84 10.18 15.11
CA ASP A 108 -20.74 11.64 15.13
C ASP A 108 -21.61 12.28 14.03
N PRO A 109 -22.92 12.47 14.29
CA PRO A 109 -23.83 13.09 13.34
C PRO A 109 -23.48 14.55 13.01
N GLU A 110 -22.78 15.26 13.90
CA GLU A 110 -22.39 16.65 13.67
C GLU A 110 -21.31 16.73 12.58
N ILE A 111 -20.26 15.92 12.69
CA ILE A 111 -19.24 15.79 11.64
C ILE A 111 -19.89 15.32 10.34
N TRP A 112 -20.74 14.28 10.38
CA TRP A 112 -21.43 13.79 9.18
C TRP A 112 -22.19 14.91 8.45
N ASN A 113 -23.02 15.67 9.17
CA ASN A 113 -23.79 16.76 8.58
C ASN A 113 -22.88 17.88 8.05
N HIS A 114 -21.77 18.16 8.73
CA HIS A 114 -20.82 19.17 8.26
C HIS A 114 -20.16 18.78 6.93
N LEU A 115 -19.74 17.52 6.80
CA LEU A 115 -19.17 17.00 5.56
C LEU A 115 -20.19 17.02 4.41
N GLU A 116 -21.44 16.63 4.69
CA GLU A 116 -22.53 16.67 3.70
C GLU A 116 -22.88 18.11 3.28
N MET A 117 -22.92 19.07 4.21
CA MET A 117 -23.17 20.49 3.89
C MET A 117 -22.09 21.10 3.01
N GLN A 118 -20.86 20.61 3.12
CA GLN A 118 -19.74 21.02 2.26
C GLN A 118 -19.69 20.25 0.94
N GLU A 119 -20.64 19.35 0.70
CA GLU A 119 -20.63 18.41 -0.43
C GLU A 119 -19.34 17.59 -0.50
N LEU A 120 -18.67 17.35 0.64
CA LEU A 120 -17.41 16.63 0.69
C LEU A 120 -17.66 15.13 0.53
N LYS A 121 -17.47 14.65 -0.69
CA LYS A 121 -17.67 13.24 -1.02
C LYS A 121 -16.58 12.36 -0.35
N PRO A 122 -16.94 11.21 0.25
CA PRO A 122 -16.02 10.27 0.88
C PRO A 122 -14.82 9.91 -0.01
N GLN A 123 -15.07 9.77 -1.30
CA GLN A 123 -14.08 9.52 -2.36
C GLN A 123 -12.91 10.52 -2.41
N TYR A 124 -12.92 11.61 -1.65
CA TYR A 124 -11.80 12.55 -1.62
C TYR A 124 -10.87 12.36 -0.43
N TYR A 125 -11.28 11.62 0.60
CA TYR A 125 -10.54 11.52 1.85
C TYR A 125 -10.50 10.12 2.47
N SER A 126 -11.31 9.18 1.99
CA SER A 126 -11.42 7.83 2.57
C SER A 126 -10.80 6.71 1.74
N PHE A 127 -10.09 7.06 0.66
CA PHE A 127 -9.30 6.11 -0.12
C PHE A 127 -8.01 5.74 0.60
#